data_AF-A0A452ZP72-F1
#
_entry.id   AF-A0A452ZP72-F1
#
_cell.length_a   1.000
_cell.length_b   1.000
_cell.length_c   1.000
_cell.angle_alpha   90.00
_cell.angle_beta   90.00
_cell.angle_gamma   90.00
#
_symmetry.space_group_name_H-M   'P 1'
#
loop_
_entity.id
_entity.type
_entity.pdbx_description
1 polymer ?
#
loop_
_entity_poly.entity_id
_entity_poly.type
_entity_poly.pdbx_seq_one_letter_code
_entity_poly.pdbx_strand_id
1 'polypeptide(L)'
;MLEQDIVVKVASLEAEKQENDAIRKSLVEAQERNDELFMKIRDSEYKAHQLQDTVQKLQVDAISRLSSFVLEKQESDAVKKALTEARGRNEDLIRRNEDLLDRNDDLIKKLEELQETVQKLEGKSSNLEAENQTLRQHSIVSTPSTAKSQASYSKISMIHRSQENGHILNGNVPYAEMRSSFGPAETRPYMGSAPDLTIHRDYDTGEKMQRVLLSEGYQQPQDDQKLLLKYITQHLGFSGNKPVAALLIYQYLLHSRSFEVTKTGVFDSILQAINSATE
;
A
#
# COMPACT_ATOMS: atom_id res chain seq x y z
N MET A 1 -89.12 -73.34 42.99
CA MET A 1 -88.78 -73.03 41.59
C MET A 1 -88.71 -71.51 41.39
N LEU A 2 -89.81 -70.77 41.64
CA LEU A 2 -89.83 -69.30 41.49
C LEU A 2 -88.79 -68.53 42.35
N GLU A 3 -88.62 -68.88 43.62
CA GLU A 3 -87.65 -68.19 44.50
C GLU A 3 -86.20 -68.37 44.03
N GLN A 4 -85.86 -69.53 43.49
CA GLN A 4 -84.51 -69.83 43.01
C GLN A 4 -84.20 -69.09 41.70
N ASP A 5 -85.18 -68.95 40.80
CA ASP A 5 -85.05 -68.15 39.58
C ASP A 5 -84.88 -66.65 39.89
N ILE A 6 -85.54 -66.15 40.93
CA ILE A 6 -85.39 -64.76 41.40
C ILE A 6 -83.97 -64.53 41.92
N VAL A 7 -83.43 -65.43 42.74
CA VAL A 7 -82.07 -65.33 43.29
C VAL A 7 -81.01 -65.34 42.18
N VAL A 8 -81.15 -66.22 41.18
CA VAL A 8 -80.24 -66.27 40.03
C VAL A 8 -80.30 -64.99 39.20
N LYS A 9 -81.49 -64.44 38.99
CA LYS A 9 -81.65 -63.18 38.23
C LYS A 9 -81.10 -61.96 38.98
N VAL A 10 -81.21 -61.92 40.30
CA VAL A 10 -80.60 -60.87 41.13
C VAL A 10 -79.08 -60.95 41.08
N ALA A 11 -78.50 -62.14 41.23
CA ALA A 11 -77.05 -62.34 41.12
C ALA A 11 -76.50 -61.98 39.72
N SER A 12 -77.22 -62.34 38.66
CA SER A 12 -76.88 -61.96 37.29
C SER A 12 -76.91 -60.44 37.08
N LEU A 13 -77.92 -59.75 37.63
CA LEU A 13 -78.06 -58.30 37.52
C LEU A 13 -76.98 -57.57 38.34
N GLU A 14 -76.56 -58.13 39.46
CA GLU A 14 -75.46 -57.60 40.27
C GLU A 14 -74.11 -57.75 39.56
N ALA A 15 -73.85 -58.89 38.92
CA ALA A 15 -72.65 -59.10 38.10
C ALA A 15 -72.60 -58.14 36.90
N GLU A 16 -73.72 -57.95 36.19
CA GLU A 16 -73.80 -57.02 35.06
C GLU A 16 -73.57 -55.55 35.51
N LYS A 17 -74.04 -55.17 36.70
CA LYS A 17 -73.75 -53.84 37.27
C LYS A 17 -72.26 -53.67 37.56
N GLN A 18 -71.63 -54.67 38.18
CA GLN A 18 -70.19 -54.63 38.46
C GLN A 18 -69.36 -54.54 37.17
N GLU A 19 -69.73 -55.30 36.14
CA GLU A 19 -69.08 -55.23 34.83
C GLU A 19 -69.27 -53.86 34.17
N ASN A 20 -70.49 -53.30 34.19
CA ASN A 20 -70.75 -51.95 33.70
C ASN A 20 -69.93 -50.88 34.43
N ASP A 21 -69.79 -50.99 35.75
CA ASP A 21 -68.99 -50.05 36.54
C ASP A 21 -67.49 -50.19 36.21
N ALA A 22 -66.99 -51.41 35.98
CA ALA A 22 -65.63 -51.65 35.54
C ALA A 22 -65.35 -51.09 34.13
N ILE A 23 -66.28 -51.29 33.19
CA ILE A 23 -66.21 -50.72 31.83
C ILE A 23 -66.21 -49.19 31.89
N ARG A 24 -67.09 -48.59 32.70
CA ARG A 24 -67.15 -47.13 32.90
C ARG A 24 -65.84 -46.59 33.45
N LYS A 25 -65.25 -47.25 34.44
CA LYS A 25 -63.95 -46.86 34.99
C LYS A 25 -62.85 -46.92 33.93
N SER A 26 -62.76 -48.03 33.18
CA SER A 26 -61.77 -48.18 32.11
C SER A 26 -61.96 -47.15 30.99
N LEU A 27 -63.21 -46.79 30.67
CA LEU A 27 -63.52 -45.75 29.69
C LEU A 27 -63.02 -44.38 30.14
N VAL A 28 -63.23 -43.99 31.40
CA VAL A 28 -62.72 -42.74 31.97
C VAL A 28 -61.19 -42.73 31.94
N GLU A 29 -60.55 -43.80 32.38
CA GLU A 29 -59.07 -43.91 32.34
C GLU A 29 -58.50 -43.87 30.90
N ALA A 30 -59.25 -44.35 29.91
CA ALA A 30 -58.87 -44.24 28.50
C ALA A 30 -59.05 -42.81 27.96
N GLN A 31 -60.11 -42.11 28.39
CA GLN A 31 -60.34 -40.70 28.05
C GLN A 31 -59.22 -39.82 28.62
N GLU A 32 -58.86 -39.98 29.89
CA GLU A 32 -57.77 -39.23 30.51
C GLU A 32 -56.42 -39.46 29.80
N ARG A 33 -56.12 -40.71 29.42
CA ARG A 33 -54.92 -41.02 28.62
C ARG A 33 -54.95 -40.37 27.24
N ASN A 34 -56.10 -40.34 26.57
CA ASN A 34 -56.24 -39.67 25.29
C ASN A 34 -55.99 -38.16 25.42
N ASP A 35 -56.54 -37.52 26.46
CA ASP A 35 -56.33 -36.10 26.71
C ASP A 35 -54.84 -35.80 26.97
N GLU A 36 -54.15 -36.64 27.74
CA GLU A 36 -52.71 -36.52 27.97
C GLU A 36 -51.92 -36.66 26.66
N LEU A 37 -52.27 -37.64 25.81
CA LEU A 37 -51.66 -37.83 24.50
C LEU A 37 -51.90 -36.63 23.57
N PHE A 38 -53.10 -36.05 23.56
CA PHE A 38 -53.40 -34.86 22.78
C PHE A 38 -52.54 -33.66 23.20
N MET A 39 -52.30 -33.47 24.50
CA MET A 39 -51.41 -32.42 24.98
C MET A 39 -49.96 -32.66 24.53
N LYS A 40 -49.47 -33.90 24.63
CA LYS A 40 -48.13 -34.25 24.15
C LYS A 40 -47.95 -34.06 22.64
N ILE A 41 -48.98 -34.38 21.85
CA ILE A 41 -48.98 -34.15 20.39
C ILE A 41 -48.86 -32.66 20.10
N ARG A 42 -49.67 -31.81 20.75
CA ARG A 42 -49.61 -30.36 20.57
C ARG A 42 -48.24 -29.78 20.94
N ASP A 43 -47.66 -30.21 22.06
CA ASP A 43 -46.32 -29.77 22.47
C ASP A 43 -45.25 -30.21 21.47
N SER A 44 -45.36 -31.42 20.95
CA SER A 44 -44.46 -31.95 19.92
C SER A 44 -44.59 -31.19 18.61
N GLU A 45 -45.81 -30.89 18.18
CA GLU A 45 -46.08 -30.07 16.99
C GLU A 45 -45.47 -28.68 17.13
N TYR A 46 -45.66 -28.03 18.28
CA TYR A 46 -45.05 -26.73 18.55
C TYR A 46 -43.52 -26.76 18.47
N LYS A 47 -42.88 -27.77 19.07
CA LYS A 47 -41.42 -27.97 18.96
C LYS A 47 -40.97 -28.25 17.53
N ALA A 48 -41.74 -29.00 16.75
CA ALA A 48 -41.45 -29.26 15.34
C ALA A 48 -41.43 -27.98 14.51
N HIS A 49 -42.40 -27.06 14.73
CA HIS A 49 -42.42 -25.76 14.07
C HIS A 49 -41.21 -24.89 14.46
N GLN A 50 -40.85 -24.83 15.75
CA GLN A 50 -39.66 -24.09 16.19
C GLN A 50 -38.36 -24.62 15.57
N LEU A 51 -38.23 -25.94 15.46
CA LEU A 51 -37.09 -26.57 14.81
C LEU A 51 -37.06 -26.25 13.31
N GLN A 52 -38.22 -26.25 12.65
CA GLN A 52 -38.32 -25.88 11.24
C GLN A 52 -37.88 -24.43 11.00
N ASP A 53 -38.32 -23.48 11.82
CA ASP A 53 -37.91 -22.07 11.73
C ASP A 53 -36.39 -21.92 11.93
N THR A 54 -35.83 -22.66 12.89
CA THR A 54 -34.39 -22.67 13.16
C THR A 54 -33.61 -23.21 11.96
N VAL A 55 -34.07 -24.32 11.36
CA VAL A 55 -33.46 -24.90 10.17
C VAL A 55 -33.50 -23.91 9.00
N GLN A 56 -34.64 -23.25 8.76
CA GLN A 56 -34.76 -22.27 7.70
C GLN A 56 -33.80 -21.08 7.91
N LYS A 57 -33.70 -20.57 9.15
CA LYS A 57 -32.75 -19.50 9.49
C LYS A 57 -31.30 -19.93 9.27
N LEU A 58 -30.94 -21.14 9.66
CA LEU A 58 -29.59 -21.69 9.43
C LEU A 58 -29.28 -21.89 7.95
N GLN A 59 -30.27 -22.31 7.14
CA GLN A 59 -30.12 -22.43 5.69
C GLN A 59 -29.83 -21.07 5.05
N VAL A 60 -30.58 -20.03 5.42
CA VAL A 60 -30.36 -18.66 4.92
C VAL A 60 -28.98 -18.14 5.34
N ASP A 61 -28.57 -18.34 6.60
CA ASP A 61 -27.23 -17.94 7.07
C ASP A 61 -26.12 -18.69 6.32
N ALA A 62 -26.28 -20.00 6.10
CA ALA A 62 -25.33 -20.81 5.34
C ALA A 62 -25.19 -20.32 3.89
N ILE A 63 -26.29 -20.01 3.21
CA ILE A 63 -26.27 -19.46 1.85
C ILE A 63 -25.55 -18.11 1.82
N SER A 64 -25.84 -17.22 2.77
CA SER A 64 -25.19 -15.91 2.88
C SER A 64 -23.68 -16.04 3.07
N ARG A 65 -23.24 -16.91 4.00
CA ARG A 65 -21.81 -17.17 4.25
C ARG A 65 -21.11 -17.78 3.05
N LEU A 66 -21.74 -18.73 2.35
CA LEU A 66 -21.18 -19.32 1.14
C LEU A 66 -21.03 -18.27 0.03
N SER A 67 -22.01 -17.38 -0.14
CA SER A 67 -21.92 -16.29 -1.11
C SER A 67 -20.78 -15.32 -0.78
N SER A 68 -20.64 -14.94 0.50
CA SER A 68 -19.54 -14.07 0.95
C SER A 68 -18.18 -14.73 0.71
N PHE A 69 -18.05 -16.02 1.02
CA PHE A 69 -16.82 -16.79 0.81
C PHE A 69 -16.43 -16.86 -0.67
N VAL A 70 -17.39 -17.04 -1.57
CA VAL A 70 -17.12 -17.04 -3.02
C VAL A 70 -16.61 -15.68 -3.49
N LEU A 71 -17.21 -14.58 -3.04
CA LEU A 71 -16.77 -13.23 -3.38
C LEU A 71 -15.35 -12.95 -2.83
N GLU A 72 -15.11 -13.25 -1.56
CA GLU A 72 -13.79 -13.06 -0.93
C GLU A 72 -12.71 -13.88 -1.64
N LYS A 73 -13.02 -15.11 -2.06
CA LYS A 73 -12.10 -15.94 -2.85
C LYS A 73 -11.78 -15.32 -4.21
N GLN A 74 -12.79 -14.80 -4.92
CA GLN A 74 -12.58 -14.12 -6.21
C GLN A 74 -11.72 -12.87 -6.06
N GLU A 75 -11.97 -12.06 -5.03
CA GLU A 75 -11.15 -10.89 -4.70
C GLU A 75 -9.71 -11.28 -4.35
N SER A 76 -9.52 -12.32 -3.54
CA SER A 76 -8.20 -12.87 -3.19
C SER A 76 -7.42 -13.30 -4.44
N ASP A 77 -8.07 -14.01 -5.37
CA ASP A 77 -7.43 -14.47 -6.59
C ASP A 77 -7.11 -13.31 -7.55
N ALA A 78 -7.97 -12.29 -7.63
CA ALA A 78 -7.71 -11.06 -8.38
C ALA A 78 -6.50 -10.30 -7.80
N VAL A 79 -6.42 -10.17 -6.48
CA VAL A 79 -5.30 -9.52 -5.78
C VAL A 79 -3.99 -10.29 -6.00
N LYS A 80 -4.01 -11.63 -5.90
CA LYS A 80 -2.83 -12.47 -6.19
C LYS A 80 -2.33 -12.25 -7.61
N LYS A 81 -3.24 -12.21 -8.60
CA LYS A 81 -2.87 -11.93 -9.99
C LYS A 81 -2.23 -10.55 -10.14
N ALA A 82 -2.86 -9.50 -9.61
CA ALA A 82 -2.32 -8.15 -9.64
C ALA A 82 -0.94 -8.06 -8.97
N LEU A 83 -0.73 -8.76 -7.85
CA LEU A 83 0.55 -8.84 -7.16
C LEU A 83 1.62 -9.52 -8.02
N THR A 84 1.30 -10.61 -8.70
CA THR A 84 2.26 -11.29 -9.60
C THR A 84 2.64 -10.41 -10.79
N GLU A 85 1.69 -9.68 -11.38
CA GLU A 85 1.97 -8.74 -12.46
C GLU A 85 2.82 -7.55 -11.98
N ALA A 86 2.53 -7.00 -10.80
CA ALA A 86 3.32 -5.91 -10.22
C ALA A 86 4.75 -6.35 -9.91
N ARG A 87 4.95 -7.58 -9.41
CA ARG A 87 6.29 -8.17 -9.23
C ARG A 87 7.04 -8.28 -10.55
N GLY A 88 6.40 -8.79 -11.60
CA GLY A 88 7.00 -8.85 -12.94
C GLY A 88 7.42 -7.48 -13.49
N ARG A 89 6.56 -6.46 -13.37
CA ARG A 89 6.90 -5.09 -13.77
C ARG A 89 8.08 -4.51 -12.99
N ASN A 90 8.19 -4.81 -11.69
CA ASN A 90 9.32 -4.38 -10.88
C ASN A 90 10.61 -5.07 -11.32
N GLU A 91 10.58 -6.36 -11.63
CA GLU A 91 11.75 -7.09 -12.17
C GLU A 91 12.21 -6.51 -13.51
N ASP A 92 11.27 -6.15 -14.40
CA ASP A 92 11.59 -5.47 -15.67
C ASP A 92 12.25 -4.09 -15.44
N LEU A 93 11.74 -3.31 -14.47
CA LEU A 93 12.31 -2.02 -14.12
C LEU A 93 13.72 -2.15 -13.51
N ILE A 94 13.95 -3.17 -12.68
CA ILE A 94 15.27 -3.46 -12.13
C ILE A 94 16.26 -3.77 -13.25
N ARG A 95 15.93 -4.68 -14.17
CA ARG A 95 16.77 -4.99 -15.34
C ARG A 95 17.09 -3.75 -16.17
N ARG A 96 16.09 -2.89 -16.42
CA ARG A 96 16.31 -1.64 -17.17
C ARG A 96 17.22 -0.66 -16.43
N ASN A 97 17.14 -0.60 -15.10
CA ASN A 97 18.04 0.24 -14.30
C ASN A 97 19.47 -0.31 -14.32
N GLU A 98 19.65 -1.62 -14.24
CA GLU A 98 20.96 -2.27 -14.39
C GLU A 98 21.57 -1.93 -15.77
N ASP A 99 20.82 -2.08 -16.86
CA ASP A 99 21.26 -1.71 -18.21
C ASP A 99 21.65 -0.22 -18.33
N LEU A 100 20.99 0.67 -17.58
CA LEU A 100 21.29 2.10 -17.56
C LEU A 100 22.53 2.42 -16.73
N LEU A 101 22.75 1.69 -15.63
CA LEU A 101 23.96 1.80 -14.81
C LEU A 101 25.18 1.38 -15.64
N ASP A 102 25.12 0.26 -16.34
CA ASP A 102 26.22 -0.20 -17.21
C ASP A 102 26.57 0.84 -18.29
N ARG A 103 25.56 1.45 -18.92
CA ARG A 103 25.77 2.52 -19.90
C ARG A 103 26.38 3.78 -19.28
N ASN A 104 25.98 4.13 -18.07
CA ASN A 104 26.57 5.27 -17.36
C ASN A 104 28.03 5.01 -17.04
N ASP A 105 28.38 3.79 -16.61
CA ASP A 105 29.77 3.41 -16.36
C ASP A 105 30.62 3.50 -17.64
N ASP A 106 30.09 3.08 -18.79
CA ASP A 106 30.76 3.25 -20.09
C ASP A 106 30.93 4.72 -20.50
N LEU A 107 29.95 5.57 -20.20
CA LEU A 107 30.04 7.00 -20.44
C LEU A 107 31.05 7.68 -19.52
N ILE A 108 31.13 7.26 -18.25
CA ILE A 108 32.12 7.75 -17.28
C ILE A 108 33.52 7.43 -17.79
N LYS A 109 33.80 6.19 -18.21
CA LYS A 109 35.10 5.81 -18.80
C LYS A 109 35.47 6.69 -19.99
N LYS A 110 34.53 6.95 -20.91
CA LYS A 110 34.77 7.84 -22.06
C LYS A 110 35.06 9.28 -21.64
N LEU A 111 34.39 9.78 -20.60
CA LEU A 111 34.65 11.12 -20.06
C LEU A 111 36.05 11.20 -19.45
N GLU A 112 36.48 10.18 -18.72
CA GLU A 112 37.84 10.08 -18.18
C GLU A 112 38.89 10.08 -19.30
N GLU A 113 38.71 9.24 -20.32
CA GLU A 113 39.59 9.21 -21.51
C GLU A 113 39.67 10.59 -22.18
N LEU A 114 38.52 11.26 -22.39
CA LEU A 114 38.50 12.59 -22.99
C LEU A 114 39.19 13.63 -22.10
N GLN A 115 38.99 13.59 -20.78
CA GLN A 115 39.68 14.46 -19.83
C GLN A 115 41.20 14.29 -19.92
N GLU A 116 41.70 13.07 -19.99
CA GLU A 116 43.13 12.80 -20.19
C GLU A 116 43.65 13.38 -21.51
N THR A 117 42.88 13.26 -22.60
CA THR A 117 43.29 13.84 -23.89
C THR A 117 43.35 15.36 -23.84
N VAL A 118 42.39 16.01 -23.18
CA VAL A 118 42.36 17.47 -22.99
C VAL A 118 43.57 17.92 -22.17
N GLN A 119 43.83 17.28 -21.03
CA GLN A 119 44.98 17.62 -20.17
C GLN A 119 46.31 17.47 -20.93
N LYS A 120 46.43 16.44 -21.78
CA LYS A 120 47.62 16.24 -22.63
C LYS A 120 47.77 17.33 -23.70
N LEU A 121 46.67 17.77 -24.32
CA LEU A 121 46.68 18.84 -25.31
C LEU A 121 46.98 20.19 -24.66
N GLU A 122 46.42 20.47 -23.48
CA GLU A 122 46.73 21.66 -22.67
C GLU A 122 48.22 21.72 -22.33
N GLY A 123 48.81 20.61 -21.87
CA GLY A 123 50.25 20.53 -21.60
C GLY A 123 51.11 20.78 -22.85
N LYS A 124 50.74 20.21 -24.00
CA LYS A 124 51.41 20.50 -25.29
C LYS A 124 51.28 21.97 -25.69
N SER A 125 50.10 22.57 -25.51
CA SER A 125 49.85 23.98 -25.81
C SER A 125 50.71 24.89 -24.94
N SER A 126 50.79 24.63 -23.63
CA SER A 126 51.63 25.39 -22.70
C SER A 126 53.13 25.29 -23.07
N ASN A 127 53.60 24.11 -23.46
CA ASN A 127 54.98 23.93 -23.91
C ASN A 127 55.27 24.71 -25.19
N LEU A 128 54.39 24.63 -26.19
CA LEU A 128 54.52 25.37 -27.46
C LEU A 128 54.46 26.88 -27.22
N GLU A 129 53.61 27.34 -26.32
CA GLU A 129 53.52 28.75 -25.95
C GLU A 129 54.82 29.25 -25.30
N ALA A 130 55.41 28.47 -24.38
CA ALA A 130 56.69 28.77 -23.77
C ALA A 130 57.83 28.82 -24.82
N GLU A 131 57.92 27.83 -25.71
CA GLU A 131 58.89 27.81 -26.80
C GLU A 131 58.73 29.04 -27.73
N ASN A 132 57.49 29.40 -28.06
CA ASN A 132 57.20 30.59 -28.88
C ASN A 132 57.66 31.88 -28.20
N GLN A 133 57.45 32.02 -26.88
CA GLN A 133 57.94 33.16 -26.10
C GLN A 133 59.47 33.24 -26.11
N THR A 134 60.18 32.11 -25.96
CA THR A 134 61.64 32.05 -26.03
C THR A 134 62.18 32.45 -27.40
N LEU A 135 61.58 31.95 -28.48
CA LEU A 135 61.96 32.33 -29.85
C LEU A 135 61.77 33.83 -30.10
N ARG A 136 60.67 34.42 -29.62
CA ARG A 136 60.44 35.88 -29.69
C ARG A 136 61.53 36.64 -28.94
N GLN A 137 61.90 36.22 -27.73
CA GLN A 137 62.98 36.84 -26.95
C GLN A 137 64.34 36.75 -27.67
N HIS A 138 64.70 35.58 -28.23
CA HIS A 138 65.94 35.42 -28.97
C HIS A 138 66.02 36.31 -30.22
N SER A 139 64.91 36.52 -30.94
CA SER A 139 64.88 37.40 -32.11
C SER A 139 65.18 38.88 -31.79
N ILE A 140 64.81 39.33 -30.59
CA ILE A 140 65.03 40.71 -30.13
C ILE A 140 66.49 40.95 -29.73
N VAL A 141 67.18 39.91 -29.22
CA VAL A 141 68.57 40.00 -28.75
C VAL A 141 69.59 39.83 -29.89
N SER A 142 69.22 39.18 -30.99
CA SER A 142 70.15 38.84 -32.09
C SER A 142 70.21 39.86 -33.24
N THR A 143 69.46 40.96 -33.19
CA THR A 143 69.68 42.10 -34.11
C THR A 143 70.78 43.02 -33.57
N PRO A 144 71.92 43.21 -34.27
CA PRO A 144 72.86 44.25 -33.88
C PRO A 144 72.21 45.60 -34.14
N SER A 145 72.13 46.41 -33.08
CA SER A 145 71.81 47.83 -33.16
C SER A 145 72.84 48.53 -34.04
N THR A 146 72.44 48.95 -35.24
CA THR A 146 72.97 50.17 -35.88
C THR A 146 72.13 50.54 -37.11
N ALA A 147 72.04 51.86 -37.32
CA ALA A 147 71.55 52.57 -38.49
C ALA A 147 70.03 52.79 -38.64
N LYS A 148 69.65 54.04 -38.34
CA LYS A 148 68.57 54.76 -39.01
C LYS A 148 68.75 54.61 -40.53
N SER A 149 67.75 54.12 -41.26
CA SER A 149 67.64 54.38 -42.69
C SER A 149 66.20 54.28 -43.17
N GLN A 150 65.85 55.33 -43.90
CA GLN A 150 64.60 55.61 -44.57
C GLN A 150 64.58 54.93 -45.95
N ALA A 151 63.38 54.81 -46.50
CA ALA A 151 63.04 54.47 -47.89
C ALA A 151 63.03 52.97 -48.27
N SER A 152 61.84 52.46 -48.59
CA SER A 152 61.34 52.41 -49.97
C SER A 152 60.16 51.45 -50.06
N TYR A 153 58.98 51.97 -50.39
CA TYR A 153 57.80 51.16 -50.66
C TYR A 153 58.05 50.26 -51.88
N SER A 154 58.26 48.97 -51.63
CA SER A 154 58.20 47.94 -52.68
C SER A 154 56.76 47.44 -52.79
N LYS A 155 56.17 47.60 -53.97
CA LYS A 155 54.87 47.01 -54.34
C LYS A 155 54.97 45.49 -54.21
N ILE A 156 54.21 44.91 -53.28
CA ILE A 156 53.96 43.46 -53.23
C ILE A 156 52.60 43.21 -53.89
N SER A 157 52.62 42.35 -54.90
CA SER A 157 51.48 41.88 -55.65
C SER A 157 50.45 41.18 -54.75
N MET A 158 49.19 41.47 -55.03
CA MET A 158 47.95 40.85 -54.57
C MET A 158 48.12 39.35 -54.21
N ILE A 159 48.04 39.02 -52.92
CA ILE A 159 47.68 37.68 -52.46
C ILE A 159 46.34 37.82 -51.73
N HIS A 160 45.38 37.05 -52.21
CA HIS A 160 43.97 36.99 -51.81
C HIS A 160 43.84 36.78 -50.29
N ARG A 161 43.40 37.83 -49.56
CA ARG A 161 42.94 37.73 -48.16
C ARG A 161 41.44 37.49 -48.19
N SER A 162 41.01 36.30 -47.79
CA SER A 162 39.64 36.08 -47.34
C SER A 162 39.66 36.21 -45.81
N GLN A 163 38.92 37.20 -45.33
CA GLN A 163 38.94 37.72 -43.97
C GLN A 163 37.98 36.93 -43.07
N GLU A 164 38.49 36.39 -41.99
CA GLU A 164 37.70 35.89 -40.85
C GLU A 164 37.59 37.00 -39.79
N ASN A 165 36.44 37.02 -39.11
CA ASN A 165 36.15 37.56 -37.77
C ASN A 165 35.42 38.92 -37.62
N GLY A 166 34.11 38.80 -37.34
CA GLY A 166 33.51 39.27 -36.09
C GLY A 166 33.13 40.75 -35.96
N HIS A 167 31.82 41.05 -35.89
CA HIS A 167 31.31 42.23 -35.19
C HIS A 167 30.17 41.83 -34.25
N ILE A 168 30.44 41.91 -32.94
CA ILE A 168 29.42 41.94 -31.89
C ILE A 168 28.81 43.34 -31.92
N LEU A 169 27.50 43.45 -32.11
CA LEU A 169 26.75 44.65 -31.76
C LEU A 169 25.57 44.23 -30.88
N ASN A 170 25.73 44.54 -29.61
CA ASN A 170 24.75 44.50 -28.54
C ASN A 170 23.69 45.60 -28.76
N GLY A 171 22.41 45.29 -28.54
CA GLY A 171 21.37 46.30 -28.28
C GLY A 171 19.96 46.01 -28.85
N ASN A 172 19.05 45.58 -27.96
CA ASN A 172 17.59 45.86 -27.94
C ASN A 172 16.60 44.82 -28.56
N VAL A 173 16.30 43.75 -27.81
CA VAL A 173 14.99 43.30 -27.23
C VAL A 173 13.69 44.01 -27.73
N PRO A 174 12.47 43.40 -27.75
CA PRO A 174 12.00 42.02 -28.03
C PRO A 174 10.71 41.91 -28.91
N TYR A 175 10.24 40.67 -29.09
CA TYR A 175 8.85 40.23 -29.38
C TYR A 175 8.29 40.36 -30.80
N ALA A 176 8.00 39.20 -31.40
CA ALA A 176 6.66 38.77 -31.84
C ALA A 176 6.67 38.02 -33.20
N GLU A 177 6.08 36.82 -33.14
CA GLU A 177 5.22 36.21 -34.16
C GLU A 177 5.78 35.75 -35.51
N MET A 178 5.91 34.42 -35.66
CA MET A 178 5.21 33.69 -36.74
C MET A 178 5.09 32.21 -36.34
N ARG A 179 3.94 31.82 -35.77
CA ARG A 179 2.86 31.09 -36.45
C ARG A 179 3.32 29.83 -37.19
N SER A 180 3.12 28.68 -36.56
CA SER A 180 2.63 27.48 -37.26
C SER A 180 1.27 27.13 -36.67
N SER A 181 0.24 27.23 -37.52
CA SER A 181 -1.16 26.88 -37.27
C SER A 181 -1.47 25.71 -38.18
N PHE A 182 -2.17 24.69 -37.69
CA PHE A 182 -3.51 24.30 -38.14
C PHE A 182 -3.94 23.02 -37.41
N GLY A 183 -4.99 23.13 -36.58
CA GLY A 183 -5.79 21.99 -36.13
C GLY A 183 -6.92 21.68 -37.12
N PRO A 184 -7.91 20.89 -36.69
CA PRO A 184 -9.24 21.49 -36.55
C PRO A 184 -9.92 21.20 -35.21
N ALA A 185 -10.87 22.07 -34.90
CA ALA A 185 -11.57 22.27 -33.65
C ALA A 185 -12.65 21.19 -33.37
N GLU A 186 -13.06 21.05 -32.09
CA GLU A 186 -14.34 21.60 -31.61
C GLU A 186 -14.59 21.36 -30.11
N THR A 187 -15.09 22.44 -29.47
CA THR A 187 -15.93 22.52 -28.25
C THR A 187 -15.39 22.05 -26.88
N ARG A 188 -14.99 23.05 -26.07
CA ARG A 188 -15.22 23.09 -24.61
C ARG A 188 -16.66 23.55 -24.31
N PRO A 189 -17.16 23.33 -23.08
CA PRO A 189 -17.32 24.47 -22.18
C PRO A 189 -16.55 24.34 -20.86
N TYR A 190 -16.28 25.52 -20.32
CA TYR A 190 -15.40 25.87 -19.19
C TYR A 190 -16.23 26.05 -17.90
N MET A 191 -15.59 25.87 -16.74
CA MET A 191 -15.89 26.36 -15.36
C MET A 191 -15.74 25.18 -14.37
N GLY A 192 -14.88 25.18 -13.35
CA GLY A 192 -13.94 26.19 -12.87
C GLY A 192 -13.09 25.62 -11.73
N SER A 193 -11.98 26.32 -11.48
CA SER A 193 -11.20 26.41 -10.23
C SER A 193 -10.55 25.15 -9.63
N ALA A 194 -9.22 25.20 -9.58
CA ALA A 194 -8.34 24.44 -8.69
C ALA A 194 -8.62 24.79 -7.20
N PRO A 195 -8.09 23.99 -6.26
CA PRO A 195 -6.71 24.27 -5.84
C PRO A 195 -5.76 23.07 -5.77
N ASP A 196 -4.52 23.45 -5.99
CA ASP A 196 -3.23 22.85 -5.76
C ASP A 196 -3.06 22.10 -4.42
N LEU A 197 -2.48 20.90 -4.47
CA LEU A 197 -1.70 20.31 -3.39
C LEU A 197 -0.58 19.47 -3.99
N THR A 198 0.57 20.11 -4.18
CA THR A 198 1.89 19.48 -4.25
C THR A 198 2.13 18.55 -3.05
N ILE A 199 2.28 17.24 -3.29
CA ILE A 199 2.95 16.35 -2.33
C ILE A 199 4.36 16.09 -2.86
N HIS A 200 5.29 16.91 -2.35
CA HIS A 200 6.72 16.67 -2.38
C HIS A 200 7.03 15.47 -1.48
N ARG A 201 7.73 14.47 -2.02
CA ARG A 201 8.25 13.33 -1.27
C ARG A 201 9.45 13.77 -0.46
N ASP A 202 9.33 13.78 0.87
CA ASP A 202 10.46 13.85 1.79
C ASP A 202 10.56 12.51 2.54
N TYR A 203 11.34 11.57 2.00
CA TYR A 203 11.86 10.41 2.72
C TYR A 203 13.32 10.71 3.07
N ASP A 204 13.54 11.49 4.12
CA ASP A 204 14.90 11.77 4.62
C ASP A 204 14.98 11.67 6.16
N THR A 205 14.44 10.58 6.71
CA THR A 205 14.45 10.34 8.18
C THR A 205 15.02 8.98 8.58
N GLY A 206 15.40 8.14 7.62
CA GLY A 206 15.95 6.79 7.88
C GLY A 206 17.33 6.81 8.56
N GLU A 207 18.23 7.67 8.11
CA GLU A 207 19.65 7.63 8.56
C GLU A 207 19.88 8.17 9.98
N LYS A 208 18.98 9.02 10.49
CA LYS A 208 19.08 9.52 11.88
C LYS A 208 18.66 8.48 12.92
N MET A 209 17.78 7.54 12.57
CA MET A 209 17.26 6.55 13.54
C MET A 209 18.24 5.42 13.82
N GLN A 210 19.13 5.09 12.88
CA GLN A 210 20.09 4.01 13.08
C GLN A 210 21.18 4.35 14.10
N ARG A 211 21.43 5.66 14.33
CA ARG A 211 22.30 6.12 15.42
C ARG A 211 21.64 6.14 16.80
N VAL A 212 20.31 6.22 16.88
CA VAL A 212 19.60 6.22 18.19
C VAL A 212 19.47 4.80 18.75
N LEU A 213 19.40 3.77 17.89
CA LEU A 213 19.25 2.38 18.32
C LEU A 213 20.51 1.74 18.94
N LEU A 214 21.67 2.39 18.83
CA LEU A 214 22.96 1.83 19.29
C LEU A 214 23.64 2.62 20.41
N SER A 215 23.02 3.67 20.94
CA SER A 215 23.60 4.49 22.01
C SER A 215 22.61 4.69 23.15
N GLU A 216 23.06 4.30 24.35
CA GLU A 216 22.47 4.56 25.68
C GLU A 216 21.32 3.59 26.01
N GLY A 217 21.48 2.65 26.95
CA GLY A 217 21.85 2.86 28.34
C GLY A 217 20.60 2.55 29.16
N TYR A 218 20.64 1.54 30.01
CA TYR A 218 19.52 0.99 30.78
C TYR A 218 18.56 2.07 31.36
N GLN A 219 17.45 2.35 30.67
CA GLN A 219 16.38 3.22 31.15
C GLN A 219 15.03 2.49 31.06
N GLN A 220 14.53 2.14 32.24
CA GLN A 220 13.15 1.81 32.66
C GLN A 220 12.13 1.31 31.60
N PRO A 221 11.56 0.09 31.75
CA PRO A 221 10.52 -0.47 30.85
C PRO A 221 9.25 0.36 30.63
N GLN A 222 9.05 1.42 31.42
CA GLN A 222 7.90 2.31 31.34
C GLN A 222 8.04 3.35 30.20
N ASP A 223 9.26 3.78 29.89
CA ASP A 223 9.47 4.79 28.85
C ASP A 223 9.39 4.18 27.44
N ASP A 224 9.85 2.95 27.26
CA ASP A 224 9.67 2.19 26.02
C ASP A 224 8.17 1.98 25.68
N GLN A 225 7.34 1.75 26.70
CA GLN A 225 5.89 1.60 26.52
C GLN A 225 5.21 2.90 26.10
N LYS A 226 5.60 4.02 26.71
CA LYS A 226 5.09 5.35 26.34
C LYS A 226 5.56 5.75 24.95
N LEU A 227 6.79 5.42 24.60
CA LEU A 227 7.35 5.68 23.29
C LEU A 227 6.65 4.85 22.21
N LEU A 228 6.41 3.57 22.48
CA LEU A 228 5.60 2.69 21.63
C LEU A 228 4.20 3.26 21.43
N LEU A 229 3.51 3.66 22.51
CA LEU A 229 2.16 4.24 22.44
C LEU A 229 2.15 5.53 21.63
N LYS A 230 3.15 6.40 21.82
CA LYS A 230 3.33 7.62 21.03
C LYS A 230 3.48 7.29 19.54
N TYR A 231 4.23 6.27 19.16
CA TYR A 231 4.37 5.89 17.76
C TYR A 231 3.12 5.24 17.17
N ILE A 232 2.39 4.45 17.97
CA ILE A 232 1.12 3.83 17.55
C ILE A 232 0.03 4.89 17.30
N THR A 233 0.05 5.98 18.07
CA THR A 233 -0.97 7.05 18.01
C THR A 233 -0.61 8.21 17.07
N GLN A 234 0.62 8.27 16.56
CA GLN A 234 1.06 9.27 15.57
C GLN A 234 0.78 8.84 14.12
N HIS A 235 1.00 9.73 13.15
CA HIS A 235 0.70 9.52 11.71
C HIS A 235 1.39 8.30 11.05
N LEU A 236 2.40 7.68 11.67
CA LEU A 236 2.94 6.39 11.20
C LEU A 236 2.02 5.20 11.52
N GLY A 237 1.17 5.35 12.54
CA GLY A 237 0.28 4.31 13.01
C GLY A 237 -1.02 4.17 12.23
N PHE A 238 -1.30 5.12 11.34
CA PHE A 238 -2.58 5.27 10.67
C PHE A 238 -2.43 5.27 9.15
N SER A 239 -3.31 4.54 8.47
CA SER A 239 -3.50 4.62 7.03
C SER A 239 -4.95 5.03 6.77
N GLY A 240 -5.15 6.31 6.45
CA GLY A 240 -6.48 6.94 6.51
C GLY A 240 -7.04 6.89 7.94
N ASN A 241 -8.29 6.47 8.10
CA ASN A 241 -8.95 6.32 9.41
C ASN A 241 -8.68 4.95 10.07
N LYS A 242 -7.71 4.17 9.59
CA LYS A 242 -7.42 2.83 10.11
C LYS A 242 -6.13 2.83 10.93
N PRO A 243 -6.15 2.38 12.21
CA PRO A 243 -4.97 2.33 13.08
C PRO A 243 -4.10 1.08 12.76
N VAL A 244 -3.49 1.06 11.57
CA VAL A 244 -2.78 -0.10 11.02
C VAL A 244 -1.61 -0.57 11.91
N ALA A 245 -0.79 0.33 12.44
CA ALA A 245 0.31 -0.10 13.30
C ALA A 245 -0.19 -0.68 14.63
N ALA A 246 -1.25 -0.10 15.20
CA ALA A 246 -1.88 -0.63 16.41
C ALA A 246 -2.35 -2.08 16.20
N LEU A 247 -3.01 -2.36 15.06
CA LEU A 247 -3.48 -3.69 14.70
C LEU A 247 -2.35 -4.70 14.50
N LEU A 248 -1.28 -4.31 13.79
CA LEU A 248 -0.13 -5.19 13.55
C LEU A 248 0.60 -5.54 14.85
N ILE A 249 0.79 -4.56 15.74
CA ILE A 249 1.44 -4.76 17.04
C ILE A 249 0.54 -5.62 17.93
N TYR A 250 -0.76 -5.36 17.97
CA TYR A 250 -1.74 -6.19 18.67
C TYR A 250 -1.68 -7.65 18.20
N GLN A 251 -1.69 -7.88 16.88
CA GLN A 251 -1.65 -9.22 16.30
C GLN A 251 -0.32 -9.94 16.58
N TYR A 252 0.80 -9.22 16.51
CA TYR A 252 2.12 -9.77 16.84
C TYR A 252 2.21 -10.16 18.32
N LEU A 253 1.77 -9.28 19.23
CA LEU A 253 1.74 -9.56 20.66
C LEU A 253 0.86 -10.77 20.96
N LEU A 254 -0.33 -10.83 20.35
CA LEU A 254 -1.27 -11.95 20.47
C LEU A 254 -0.62 -13.29 20.06
N HIS A 255 0.09 -13.29 18.93
CA HIS A 255 0.74 -14.49 18.39
C HIS A 255 1.96 -14.93 19.22
N SER A 256 2.77 -13.97 19.66
CA SER A 256 4.01 -14.21 20.41
C SER A 256 3.78 -14.72 21.84
N ARG A 257 2.52 -14.82 22.29
CA ARG A 257 2.13 -15.17 23.68
C ARG A 257 2.96 -14.40 24.72
N SER A 258 3.33 -13.15 24.43
CA SER A 258 4.20 -12.33 25.28
C SER A 258 3.55 -11.90 26.61
N PHE A 259 2.45 -12.56 27.01
CA PHE A 259 1.57 -12.22 28.12
C PHE A 259 1.85 -12.99 29.41
N GLU A 260 2.79 -13.92 29.42
CA GLU A 260 2.98 -14.78 30.61
C GLU A 260 3.90 -14.18 31.69
N VAL A 261 4.62 -13.09 31.39
CA VAL A 261 5.72 -12.64 32.28
C VAL A 261 5.44 -11.35 33.03
N THR A 262 4.62 -10.41 32.51
CA THR A 262 4.27 -9.18 33.24
C THR A 262 2.99 -8.58 32.67
N LYS A 263 2.01 -8.22 33.50
CA LYS A 263 0.83 -7.44 33.09
C LYS A 263 1.27 -6.03 32.68
N THR A 264 1.75 -5.88 31.45
CA THR A 264 2.03 -4.58 30.86
C THR A 264 0.73 -4.02 30.29
N GLY A 265 0.30 -2.84 30.74
CA GLY A 265 -0.93 -2.16 30.26
C GLY A 265 -0.86 -1.71 28.79
N VAL A 266 0.13 -2.18 28.05
CA VAL A 266 0.36 -1.92 26.63
C VAL A 266 -0.79 -2.46 25.80
N PHE A 267 -1.32 -3.64 26.15
CA PHE A 267 -2.45 -4.25 25.44
C PHE A 267 -3.71 -3.40 25.54
N ASP A 268 -4.07 -2.97 26.75
CA ASP A 268 -5.23 -2.09 26.99
C ASP A 268 -5.07 -0.75 26.28
N SER A 269 -3.85 -0.21 26.26
CA SER A 269 -3.54 1.05 25.56
C SER A 269 -3.66 0.91 24.04
N ILE A 270 -3.24 -0.23 23.47
CA ILE A 270 -3.39 -0.52 22.03
C ILE A 270 -4.87 -0.73 21.68
N LEU A 271 -5.61 -1.46 22.52
CA LEU A 271 -7.05 -1.68 22.34
C LEU A 271 -7.81 -0.35 22.38
N GLN A 272 -7.46 0.52 23.33
CA GLN A 272 -8.00 1.88 23.42
C GLN A 272 -7.68 2.69 22.16
N ALA A 273 -6.44 2.67 21.68
CA ALA A 273 -6.06 3.37 20.46
C ALA A 273 -6.82 2.86 19.22
N ILE A 274 -7.08 1.54 19.14
CA ILE A 274 -7.89 0.96 18.07
C ILE A 274 -9.35 1.41 18.17
N ASN A 275 -9.94 1.38 19.37
CA ASN A 275 -11.32 1.77 19.61
C ASN A 275 -11.53 3.27 19.35
N SER A 276 -10.63 4.14 19.84
CA SER A 276 -10.69 5.59 19.60
C SER A 276 -10.48 5.99 18.13
N ALA A 277 -9.91 5.10 17.32
CA ALA A 277 -9.73 5.32 15.88
C ALA A 277 -10.89 4.81 15.03
N THR A 278 -11.74 3.94 15.60
CA THR A 278 -12.84 3.26 14.89
C THR A 278 -14.23 3.80 15.28
N GLU A 279 -14.30 4.63 16.31
CA GLU A 279 -15.43 5.48 16.68
C GLU A 279 -15.43 6.79 15.86
#